data_AF-A0A9D7RLV7-F1
#
_entry.id   AF-A0A9D7RLV7-F1
#
_cell.length_a   1.000
_cell.length_b   1.000
_cell.length_c   1.000
_cell.angle_alpha   90.00
_cell.angle_beta   90.00
_cell.angle_gamma   90.00
#
_symmetry.space_group_name_H-M   'P 1'
#
loop_
_entity.id
_entity.type
_entity.pdbx_description
1 polymer ?
#
loop_
_entity_poly.entity_id
_entity_poly.type
_entity_poly.pdbx_seq_one_letter_code
_entity_poly.pdbx_strand_id
1 'polypeptide(L)'
;MEIRRVAEGELTHKEFYNEYWKKGIPLVFKDASKKWKASGTFTPEFFPTDSATARRWVNGVEYTMTGILDLVEGKDTSRPVPYPCKYHIRGQLPELAGHMNPLTLVMPGPIGWKPLVPARQLGQRHRVVHRRPRWAVPHIHIDYYHLSAWINQLYGEKGSSPCTASRRI
;
A
#
# COMPACT_ATOMS: atom_id res chain seq x y z
N MET A 1 -3.20 21.97 6.94
CA MET A 1 -4.28 21.08 7.44
C MET A 1 -3.62 19.98 8.24
N GLU A 2 -3.90 19.92 9.54
CA GLU A 2 -3.43 18.83 10.39
C GLU A 2 -4.29 17.59 10.16
N ILE A 3 -3.68 16.41 10.10
CA ILE A 3 -4.41 15.15 9.91
C ILE A 3 -4.63 14.49 11.26
N ARG A 4 -5.90 14.21 11.56
CA ARG A 4 -6.30 13.53 12.80
C ARG A 4 -5.68 12.13 12.85
N ARG A 5 -5.24 11.75 14.05
CA ARG A 5 -4.69 10.45 14.38
C ARG A 5 -5.52 9.79 15.47
N VAL A 6 -6.00 8.58 15.23
CA VAL A 6 -6.88 7.84 16.17
C VAL A 6 -6.33 6.44 16.44
N ALA A 7 -6.70 5.85 17.57
CA ALA A 7 -6.40 4.45 17.84
C ALA A 7 -7.40 3.50 17.13
N GLU A 8 -7.04 2.23 16.97
CA GLU A 8 -8.01 1.21 16.57
C GLU A 8 -9.11 1.08 17.64
N GLY A 9 -10.38 1.04 17.22
CA GLY A 9 -11.53 0.97 18.12
C GLY A 9 -12.03 2.32 18.66
N GLU A 10 -11.28 3.41 18.48
CA GLU A 10 -11.72 4.77 18.88
C GLU A 10 -12.90 5.27 18.04
N LEU A 11 -13.04 4.78 16.81
CA LEU A 11 -14.14 5.10 15.91
C LEU A 11 -14.93 3.84 15.59
N THR A 12 -16.25 3.95 15.70
CA THR A 12 -17.15 3.00 15.09
C THR A 12 -17.07 3.11 13.56
N HIS A 13 -17.49 2.05 12.87
CA HIS A 13 -17.60 2.08 11.40
C HIS A 13 -18.50 3.23 10.91
N LYS A 14 -19.60 3.52 11.62
CA LYS A 14 -20.56 4.57 11.25
C LYS A 14 -19.94 5.96 11.36
N GLU A 15 -19.16 6.22 12.41
CA GLU A 15 -18.44 7.50 12.58
C GLU A 15 -17.36 7.65 11.52
N PHE A 16 -16.53 6.61 11.32
CA PHE A 16 -15.53 6.59 10.25
C PHE A 16 -16.15 6.92 8.88
N TYR A 17 -17.27 6.28 8.54
CA TYR A 17 -17.94 6.48 7.27
C TYR A 17 -18.48 7.90 7.10
N ASN A 18 -19.22 8.41 8.09
CA ASN A 18 -19.92 9.69 7.96
C ASN A 18 -19.00 10.90 8.12
N GLU A 19 -17.99 10.81 8.98
CA GLU A 19 -17.13 11.94 9.31
C GLU A 19 -15.90 12.04 8.41
N TYR A 20 -15.37 10.91 7.94
CA TYR A 20 -14.11 10.89 7.18
C TYR A 20 -14.34 10.42 5.75
N TRP A 21 -14.82 9.19 5.59
CA TRP A 21 -14.90 8.56 4.29
C TRP A 21 -15.79 9.32 3.31
N LYS A 22 -17.06 9.55 3.67
CA LYS A 22 -18.06 10.21 2.82
C LYS A 22 -17.64 11.63 2.46
N LYS A 23 -16.93 12.31 3.36
CA LYS A 23 -16.44 13.68 3.20
C LYS A 23 -15.10 13.77 2.48
N GLY A 24 -14.44 12.64 2.21
CA GLY A 24 -13.10 12.62 1.61
C GLY A 24 -12.04 13.29 2.48
N ILE A 25 -12.15 13.12 3.81
CA ILE A 25 -11.20 13.67 4.79
C ILE A 25 -10.21 12.57 5.17
N PRO A 26 -8.88 12.80 5.04
CA PRO A 26 -7.89 11.80 5.40
C PRO A 26 -7.82 11.59 6.93
N LEU A 27 -7.55 10.35 7.31
CA LEU A 27 -7.44 9.90 8.70
C LEU A 27 -6.26 8.94 8.84
N VAL A 28 -5.55 9.02 9.96
CA VAL A 28 -4.48 8.07 10.31
C VAL A 28 -4.91 7.22 11.49
N PHE A 29 -4.91 5.90 11.31
CA PHE A 29 -5.01 4.96 12.42
C PHE A 29 -3.61 4.65 12.93
N LYS A 30 -3.34 5.05 14.17
CA LYS A 30 -2.12 4.70 14.88
C LYS A 30 -2.10 3.19 15.08
N ASP A 31 -0.93 2.60 14.87
CA ASP A 31 -0.65 1.21 15.23
C ASP A 31 -1.53 0.15 14.55
N ALA A 32 -2.26 0.51 13.48
CA ALA A 32 -3.18 -0.41 12.78
C ALA A 32 -2.50 -1.67 12.23
N SER A 33 -1.22 -1.55 11.86
CA SER A 33 -0.42 -2.66 11.37
C SER A 33 0.36 -3.41 12.46
N LYS A 34 0.41 -2.94 13.72
CA LYS A 34 1.21 -3.59 14.79
C LYS A 34 0.79 -5.03 15.06
N LYS A 35 -0.50 -5.34 14.88
CA LYS A 35 -1.05 -6.69 15.05
C LYS A 35 -0.80 -7.62 13.85
N TRP A 36 -0.21 -7.12 12.76
CA TRP A 36 0.08 -7.94 11.59
C TRP A 36 1.34 -8.75 11.87
N LYS A 37 1.38 -10.01 11.45
CA LYS A 37 2.62 -10.80 11.50
C LYS A 37 3.74 -10.14 10.68
N ALA A 38 3.40 -9.33 9.67
CA ALA A 38 4.32 -8.53 8.89
C ALA A 38 5.02 -7.41 9.71
N SER A 39 4.45 -6.98 10.84
CA SER A 39 5.04 -5.93 11.68
C SER A 39 6.34 -6.43 12.31
N GLY A 40 7.45 -5.77 12.02
CA GLY A 40 8.79 -6.19 12.46
C GLY A 40 9.40 -7.35 11.66
N THR A 41 8.60 -8.06 10.85
CA THR A 41 9.06 -9.18 10.01
C THR A 41 9.43 -8.72 8.61
N PHE A 42 8.66 -7.80 8.00
CA PHE A 42 8.92 -7.33 6.64
C PHE A 42 10.09 -6.33 6.63
N THR A 43 11.31 -6.83 6.66
CA THR A 43 12.56 -6.08 6.49
C THR A 43 13.20 -6.38 5.13
N PRO A 44 14.16 -5.58 4.64
CA PRO A 44 14.88 -5.90 3.41
C PRO A 44 15.53 -7.30 3.40
N GLU A 45 15.90 -7.84 4.56
CA GLU A 45 16.52 -9.15 4.71
C GLU A 45 15.51 -10.30 4.62
N PHE A 46 14.23 -10.05 4.93
CA PHE A 46 13.16 -11.06 4.87
C PHE A 46 12.77 -11.44 3.43
N PHE A 47 12.74 -10.47 2.53
CA PHE A 47 12.26 -10.71 1.16
C PHE A 47 13.18 -11.59 0.29
N PRO A 48 14.52 -11.49 0.35
CA PRO A 48 15.42 -12.32 -0.43
C PRO A 48 15.36 -13.83 -0.14
N THR A 49 14.90 -14.25 1.05
CA THR A 49 14.79 -15.68 1.38
C THR A 49 13.46 -16.26 0.89
N ASP A 50 12.36 -15.54 1.13
CA ASP A 50 11.01 -16.09 0.97
C ASP A 50 10.35 -15.70 -0.35
N SER A 51 10.81 -14.60 -0.97
CA SER A 51 10.27 -14.06 -2.23
C SER A 51 11.31 -13.95 -3.36
N ALA A 52 12.42 -14.67 -3.23
CA ALA A 52 13.58 -14.64 -4.13
C ALA A 52 13.22 -14.84 -5.62
N THR A 53 12.19 -15.65 -5.90
CA THR A 53 11.77 -16.01 -7.25
C THR A 53 10.83 -14.98 -7.89
N ALA A 54 10.37 -13.98 -7.13
CA ALA A 54 9.43 -12.98 -7.63
C ALA A 54 10.10 -12.06 -8.66
N ARG A 55 9.70 -12.21 -9.93
CA ARG A 55 10.15 -11.37 -11.04
C ARG A 55 9.15 -10.27 -11.35
N ARG A 56 9.65 -9.13 -11.83
CA ARG A 56 8.84 -7.97 -12.21
C ARG A 56 9.40 -7.29 -13.45
N TRP A 57 8.53 -7.09 -14.44
CA TRP A 57 8.82 -6.26 -15.60
C TRP A 57 8.44 -4.81 -15.29
N VAL A 58 9.39 -3.89 -15.49
CA VAL A 58 9.19 -2.44 -15.39
C VAL A 58 9.89 -1.78 -16.58
N ASN A 59 9.13 -1.03 -17.40
CA ASN A 59 9.62 -0.32 -18.58
C ASN A 59 10.46 -1.20 -19.53
N GLY A 60 10.00 -2.43 -19.78
CA GLY A 60 10.68 -3.39 -20.67
C GLY A 60 11.90 -4.10 -20.07
N VAL A 61 12.24 -3.82 -18.81
CA VAL A 61 13.34 -4.48 -18.09
C VAL A 61 12.78 -5.43 -17.03
N GLU A 62 13.28 -6.67 -17.00
CA GLU A 62 12.98 -7.63 -15.94
C GLU A 62 13.89 -7.41 -14.74
N TYR A 63 13.29 -7.39 -13.55
CA TYR A 63 13.99 -7.29 -12.27
C TYR A 63 13.61 -8.46 -11.37
N THR A 64 14.57 -8.93 -10.58
CA THR A 64 14.31 -9.80 -9.42
C THR A 64 13.98 -8.94 -8.19
N MET A 65 13.29 -9.52 -7.20
CA MET A 65 13.05 -8.85 -5.92
C MET A 65 14.37 -8.39 -5.28
N THR A 66 15.37 -9.27 -5.23
CA THR A 66 16.70 -8.95 -4.69
C THR A 66 17.34 -7.78 -5.43
N GLY A 67 17.32 -7.77 -6.76
CA GLY A 67 17.88 -6.66 -7.53
C GLY A 67 17.15 -5.34 -7.30
N ILE A 68 15.82 -5.37 -7.07
CA ILE A 68 15.07 -4.18 -6.66
C ILE A 68 15.48 -3.70 -5.28
N LEU A 69 15.67 -4.61 -4.32
CA LEU A 69 16.10 -4.27 -2.96
C LEU A 69 17.51 -3.67 -2.98
N ASP A 70 18.44 -4.24 -3.74
CA ASP A 70 19.80 -3.71 -3.89
C ASP A 70 19.78 -2.27 -4.45
N LEU A 71 18.93 -1.99 -5.45
CA LEU A 71 18.74 -0.63 -6.00
C LEU A 71 18.12 0.32 -4.97
N VAL A 72 17.14 -0.16 -4.20
CA VAL A 72 16.43 0.62 -3.17
C VAL A 72 17.34 0.96 -2.00
N GLU A 73 18.20 0.04 -1.58
CA GLU A 73 19.18 0.22 -0.52
C GLU A 73 20.43 0.99 -0.99
N GLY A 74 20.60 1.15 -2.31
CA GLY A 74 21.75 1.82 -2.90
C GLY A 74 23.01 0.97 -2.96
N LYS A 75 22.89 -0.36 -2.84
CA LYS A 75 23.95 -1.34 -3.10
C LYS A 75 24.29 -1.39 -4.60
N ASP A 76 23.29 -1.23 -5.46
CA ASP A 76 23.45 -0.98 -6.90
C ASP A 76 23.04 0.48 -7.20
N THR A 77 23.95 1.23 -7.82
CA THR A 77 23.70 2.62 -8.28
C THR A 77 23.91 2.79 -9.79
N SER A 78 24.16 1.70 -10.52
CA SER A 78 24.40 1.72 -11.96
C SER A 78 23.19 2.17 -12.78
N ARG A 79 22.00 2.12 -12.18
CA ARG A 79 20.71 2.42 -12.82
C ARG A 79 19.69 2.95 -11.81
N PRO A 80 18.65 3.67 -12.26
CA PRO A 80 17.63 4.20 -11.37
C PRO A 80 16.76 3.10 -10.77
N VAL A 81 16.20 3.37 -9.59
CA VAL A 81 15.19 2.50 -8.96
C VAL A 81 13.94 2.46 -9.85
N PRO A 82 13.45 1.27 -10.25
CA PRO A 82 12.29 1.16 -11.13
C PRO A 82 11.02 1.71 -10.49
N TYR A 83 10.21 2.44 -11.28
CA TYR A 83 8.92 2.96 -10.83
C TYR A 83 7.82 2.93 -11.91
N PRO A 84 6.57 2.57 -11.56
CA PRO A 84 6.14 2.00 -10.28
C PRO A 84 6.55 0.52 -10.15
N CYS A 85 7.35 0.22 -9.13
CA CYS A 85 7.62 -1.16 -8.73
C CYS A 85 6.62 -1.58 -7.65
N LYS A 86 5.63 -2.39 -8.04
CA LYS A 86 4.58 -2.90 -7.14
C LYS A 86 4.39 -4.39 -7.37
N TYR A 87 4.27 -5.15 -6.30
CA TYR A 87 3.93 -6.56 -6.35
C TYR A 87 2.49 -6.79 -5.92
N HIS A 88 1.71 -7.50 -6.72
CA HIS A 88 0.37 -7.91 -6.31
C HIS A 88 0.46 -9.14 -5.42
N ILE A 89 0.13 -9.01 -4.13
CA ILE A 89 0.40 -10.06 -3.14
C ILE A 89 -0.25 -11.38 -3.54
N ARG A 90 -1.57 -11.42 -3.77
CA ARG A 90 -2.26 -12.68 -4.10
C ARG A 90 -1.79 -13.37 -5.40
N GLY A 91 -1.14 -12.64 -6.30
CA GLY A 91 -0.77 -13.17 -7.62
C GLY A 91 0.73 -13.40 -7.81
N GLN A 92 1.57 -12.66 -7.08
CA GLN A 92 3.03 -12.69 -7.23
C GLN A 92 3.76 -13.07 -5.94
N LEU A 93 3.12 -12.87 -4.78
CA LEU A 93 3.69 -13.13 -3.46
C LEU A 93 2.64 -13.78 -2.52
N PRO A 94 1.95 -14.86 -2.95
CA PRO A 94 0.82 -15.41 -2.22
C PRO A 94 1.18 -15.84 -0.78
N GLU A 95 2.42 -16.24 -0.53
CA GLU A 95 2.98 -16.57 0.78
C GLU A 95 2.87 -15.40 1.79
N LEU A 96 2.89 -14.15 1.29
CA LEU A 96 2.77 -12.96 2.14
C LEU A 96 1.32 -12.68 2.55
N ALA A 97 0.32 -13.32 1.94
CA ALA A 97 -1.08 -13.07 2.25
C ALA A 97 -1.41 -13.36 3.72
N GLY A 98 -0.81 -14.40 4.30
CA GLY A 98 -1.01 -14.80 5.70
C GLY A 98 -0.34 -13.87 6.73
N HIS A 99 0.46 -12.90 6.27
CA HIS A 99 1.19 -11.98 7.16
C HIS A 99 0.42 -10.70 7.49
N MET A 100 -0.72 -10.47 6.83
CA MET A 100 -1.49 -9.24 6.95
C MET A 100 -2.83 -9.48 7.64
N ASN A 101 -3.28 -8.52 8.46
CA ASN A 101 -4.60 -8.54 9.09
C ASN A 101 -5.31 -7.19 8.92
N PRO A 102 -5.84 -6.88 7.71
CA PRO A 102 -6.44 -5.59 7.41
C PRO A 102 -7.54 -5.18 8.39
N LEU A 103 -7.68 -3.88 8.64
CA LEU A 103 -8.76 -3.35 9.47
C LEU A 103 -10.13 -3.79 8.93
N THR A 104 -11.04 -4.15 9.85
CA THR A 104 -12.42 -4.55 9.54
C THR A 104 -13.34 -3.36 9.25
N LEU A 105 -12.77 -2.16 9.10
CA LEU A 105 -13.42 -0.98 8.52
C LEU A 105 -13.56 -1.18 7.01
N VAL A 106 -14.30 -2.23 6.65
CA VAL A 106 -14.48 -2.65 5.27
C VAL A 106 -15.14 -1.52 4.51
N MET A 107 -14.46 -1.11 3.46
CA MET A 107 -15.05 -0.28 2.44
C MET A 107 -16.34 -0.92 1.93
N PRO A 108 -17.51 -0.26 1.98
CA PRO A 108 -18.63 -0.74 1.17
C PRO A 108 -18.09 -0.92 -0.25
N GLY A 109 -18.11 -2.17 -0.73
CA GLY A 109 -17.72 -2.49 -2.10
C GLY A 109 -18.50 -1.60 -3.06
N PRO A 110 -18.00 -1.32 -4.27
CA PRO A 110 -18.58 -0.31 -5.14
C PRO A 110 -20.10 -0.51 -5.28
N ILE A 111 -20.85 0.35 -4.59
CA ILE A 111 -22.31 0.34 -4.62
C ILE A 111 -22.67 0.82 -6.03
N GLY A 112 -23.10 -0.12 -6.88
CA GLY A 112 -23.59 0.17 -8.25
C GLY A 112 -22.81 -0.44 -9.41
N TRP A 113 -21.59 -0.98 -9.21
CA TRP A 113 -20.75 -1.47 -10.34
C TRP A 113 -20.65 -3.00 -10.44
N LYS A 114 -21.30 -3.73 -9.52
CA LYS A 114 -21.20 -5.20 -9.43
C LYS A 114 -21.62 -5.97 -10.69
N PRO A 115 -22.53 -5.51 -11.58
CA PRO A 115 -22.80 -6.26 -12.81
C PRO A 115 -21.80 -5.97 -13.94
N LEU A 116 -21.01 -4.88 -13.88
CA LEU A 116 -20.18 -4.44 -15.02
C LEU A 116 -18.69 -4.70 -14.86
N VAL A 117 -18.20 -5.00 -13.66
CA VAL A 117 -16.79 -5.27 -13.43
C VAL A 117 -16.62 -6.45 -12.47
N PRO A 118 -15.88 -7.51 -12.85
CA PRO A 118 -15.66 -8.66 -12.00
C PRO A 118 -15.12 -8.22 -10.63
N ALA A 119 -15.68 -8.76 -9.54
CA ALA A 119 -15.27 -8.42 -8.17
C ALA A 119 -13.76 -8.62 -7.90
N ARG A 120 -13.08 -9.47 -8.69
CA ARG A 120 -11.61 -9.64 -8.66
C ARG A 120 -10.83 -8.41 -9.14
N GLN A 121 -11.45 -7.52 -9.92
CA GLN A 121 -10.79 -6.33 -10.48
C GLN A 121 -10.99 -5.06 -9.64
N LEU A 122 -12.10 -4.97 -8.90
CA LEU A 122 -12.46 -3.83 -8.04
C LEU A 122 -12.36 -4.19 -6.55
N GLY A 123 -11.37 -3.58 -5.89
CA GLY A 123 -11.21 -3.66 -4.45
C GLY A 123 -10.27 -4.77 -4.00
N GLN A 124 -9.44 -4.47 -3.00
CA GLN A 124 -8.50 -5.40 -2.35
C GLN A 124 -7.25 -5.80 -3.13
N ARG A 125 -6.73 -4.92 -4.00
CA ARG A 125 -5.36 -5.09 -4.51
C ARG A 125 -4.37 -4.75 -3.40
N HIS A 126 -4.00 -5.76 -2.63
CA HIS A 126 -2.91 -5.66 -1.68
C HIS A 126 -1.61 -5.61 -2.47
N ARG A 127 -0.83 -4.54 -2.27
CA ARG A 127 0.43 -4.34 -2.97
C ARG A 127 1.54 -4.01 -1.99
N VAL A 128 2.70 -4.64 -2.19
CA VAL A 128 3.95 -4.20 -1.56
C VAL A 128 4.62 -3.18 -2.48
N VAL A 129 5.18 -2.14 -1.87
CA VAL A 129 5.92 -1.07 -2.56
C VAL A 129 7.21 -0.81 -1.79
N HIS A 130 8.34 -1.06 -2.44
CA HIS A 130 9.66 -0.73 -1.92
C HIS A 130 10.09 0.65 -2.45
N ARG A 131 10.74 1.45 -1.61
CA ARG A 131 11.16 2.82 -1.97
C ARG A 131 12.49 3.15 -1.32
N ARG A 132 13.34 3.85 -2.07
CA ARG A 132 14.60 4.42 -1.56
C ARG A 132 14.31 5.60 -0.61
N PRO A 133 15.19 5.90 0.37
CA PRO A 133 15.10 7.13 1.14
C PRO A 133 15.01 8.37 0.25
N ARG A 134 14.22 9.38 0.67
CA ARG A 134 13.93 10.63 -0.06
C ARG A 134 13.22 10.46 -1.42
N TRP A 135 12.76 9.26 -1.72
CA TRP A 135 12.08 8.96 -2.97
C TRP A 135 10.57 9.30 -2.88
N ALA A 136 10.09 10.15 -3.79
CA ALA A 136 8.71 10.62 -3.84
C ALA A 136 7.96 10.04 -5.06
N VAL A 137 6.63 10.00 -4.97
CA VAL A 137 5.82 9.76 -6.17
C VAL A 137 6.04 10.94 -7.12
N PRO A 138 6.41 10.71 -8.39
CA PRO A 138 6.87 11.78 -9.30
C PRO A 138 5.77 12.79 -9.63
N HIS A 139 4.49 12.40 -9.54
CA HIS A 139 3.35 13.25 -9.84
C HIS A 139 2.25 13.10 -8.79
N ILE A 140 1.58 14.20 -8.48
CA ILE A 140 0.30 14.17 -7.75
C ILE A 140 -0.68 13.39 -8.63
N HIS A 141 -1.37 12.40 -8.05
CA HIS A 141 -2.35 11.61 -8.77
C HIS A 141 -3.57 11.35 -7.89
N ILE A 142 -4.68 11.02 -8.58
CA ILE A 142 -5.86 10.42 -8.00
C ILE A 142 -5.82 8.94 -8.36
N ASP A 143 -6.16 8.06 -7.42
CA ASP A 143 -6.22 6.63 -7.70
C ASP A 143 -7.25 6.33 -8.80
N TYR A 144 -6.90 5.39 -9.68
CA TYR A 144 -7.76 4.95 -10.78
C TYR A 144 -9.16 4.57 -10.27
N TYR A 145 -10.19 4.93 -11.04
CA TYR A 145 -11.60 4.73 -10.72
C TYR A 145 -12.08 5.44 -9.44
N HIS A 146 -11.38 6.49 -8.98
CA HIS A 146 -11.71 7.22 -7.75
C HIS A 146 -11.79 6.29 -6.53
N LEU A 147 -11.05 5.18 -6.57
CA LEU A 147 -10.92 4.29 -5.43
C LEU A 147 -10.21 5.04 -4.31
N SER A 148 -10.42 4.61 -3.08
CA SER A 148 -9.54 5.07 -2.00
C SER A 148 -8.69 3.94 -1.48
N ALA A 149 -7.56 4.35 -0.90
CA ALA A 149 -6.49 3.47 -0.51
C ALA A 149 -6.28 3.49 1.00
N TRP A 150 -5.99 2.30 1.51
CA TRP A 150 -5.37 2.13 2.82
C TRP A 150 -3.87 1.93 2.60
N ILE A 151 -3.05 2.78 3.21
CA ILE A 151 -1.60 2.70 3.13
C ILE A 151 -1.06 2.38 4.51
N ASN A 152 -0.53 1.17 4.66
CA ASN A 152 0.10 0.72 5.90
C ASN A 152 1.62 0.80 5.75
N GLN A 153 2.27 1.45 6.70
CA GLN A 153 3.72 1.50 6.78
C GLN A 153 4.20 0.36 7.66
N LEU A 154 5.13 -0.46 7.15
CA LEU A 154 5.64 -1.66 7.83
C LEU A 154 7.13 -1.56 8.17
N TYR A 155 7.90 -0.81 7.37
CA TYR A 155 9.34 -0.60 7.55
C TYR A 155 9.75 0.81 7.11
N GLY A 156 10.74 1.39 7.80
CA GLY A 156 11.27 2.72 7.53
C GLY A 156 10.31 3.86 7.88
N GLU A 157 10.66 5.07 7.43
CA GLU A 157 9.87 6.29 7.63
C GLU A 157 9.46 6.93 6.31
N LYS A 158 8.19 7.35 6.22
CA LYS A 158 7.70 8.15 5.10
C LYS A 158 7.56 9.61 5.55
N GLY A 159 8.44 10.47 5.02
CA GLY A 159 8.36 11.92 5.23
C GLY A 159 7.00 12.49 4.82
N SER A 160 6.51 13.47 5.59
CA SER A 160 5.15 14.00 5.53
C SER A 160 4.87 14.80 4.25
N SER A 161 4.45 14.09 3.20
CA SER A 161 3.24 14.48 2.47
C SER A 161 2.25 13.37 2.72
N PRO A 162 1.28 13.56 3.64
CA PRO A 162 0.31 12.52 3.91
C PRO A 162 -0.41 12.19 2.60
N CYS A 163 -0.36 10.92 2.21
CA CYS A 163 -1.18 10.46 1.10
C CYS A 163 -2.64 10.59 1.53
N THR A 164 -3.26 11.59 0.93
CA THR A 164 -4.62 12.05 1.09
C THR A 164 -5.58 10.99 0.57
N ALA A 165 -6.52 10.53 1.38
CA ALA A 165 -7.85 10.24 0.85
C ALA A 165 -8.47 11.62 0.57
N SER A 166 -8.35 12.10 -0.67
CA SER A 166 -8.93 13.37 -1.10
C SER A 166 -9.84 13.08 -2.26
N ARG A 167 -11.14 13.04 -1.98
CA ARG A 167 -12.16 13.24 -3.01
C ARG A 167 -12.37 14.75 -3.13
N ARG A 168 -11.87 15.38 -4.19
CA ARG A 168 -12.39 16.69 -4.62
C ARG A 168 -13.38 16.43 -5.74
N ILE A 169 -14.65 16.64 -5.37
CA ILE A 169 -15.90 16.78 -6.15
C ILE A 169 -16.06 15.79 -7.31
#